data_AF-A0A966M8I0-F1
#
_entry.id   AF-A0A966M8I0-F1
#
_cell.length_a   1.000
_cell.length_b   1.000
_cell.length_c   1.000
_cell.angle_alpha   90.00
_cell.angle_beta   90.00
_cell.angle_gamma   90.00
#
_symmetry.space_group_name_H-M   'P 1'
#
loop_
_entity.id
_entity.type
_entity.pdbx_description
1 polymer ?
#
loop_
_entity_poly.entity_id
_entity_poly.type
_entity_poly.pdbx_seq_one_letter_code
_entity_poly.pdbx_strand_id
1 'polypeptide(L)'
;PNIPAVFVFNKAALTKLQLSSRRIGFYIETLQDLNNRRDLQVFMGDPYEFATQNDVAITFAPVPSFKKFKSLAEVHPFPWLRVPHAGTIRSYTSWRQKIDKSYK
;
A
#
# COMPACT_ATOMS: atom_id res chain seq x y z
N PRO A 1 -5.51 -9.69 -8.18
CA PRO A 1 -5.42 -9.19 -9.57
C PRO A 1 -4.21 -9.77 -10.32
N ASN A 2 -4.42 -10.28 -11.55
CA ASN A 2 -3.42 -10.93 -12.41
C ASN A 2 -2.62 -9.94 -13.29
N ILE A 3 -2.54 -8.68 -12.88
CA ILE A 3 -1.79 -7.62 -13.57
C ILE A 3 -0.41 -7.44 -12.92
N PRO A 4 0.57 -6.86 -13.64
CA PRO A 4 1.89 -6.56 -13.08
C PRO A 4 1.79 -5.71 -11.81
N ALA A 5 2.68 -5.97 -10.85
CA ALA A 5 2.90 -5.06 -9.74
C ALA A 5 3.81 -3.91 -10.18
N VAL A 6 3.52 -2.70 -9.70
CA VAL A 6 4.33 -1.52 -9.99
C VAL A 6 4.84 -0.97 -8.66
N PHE A 7 6.15 -0.76 -8.58
CA PHE A 7 6.79 -0.01 -7.51
C PHE A 7 7.38 1.28 -8.04
N VAL A 8 6.92 2.43 -7.53
CA VAL A 8 7.47 3.74 -7.90
C VAL A 8 8.27 4.30 -6.73
N PHE A 9 9.58 4.39 -6.91
CA PHE A 9 10.44 5.18 -6.04
C PHE A 9 10.06 6.66 -6.17
N ASN A 10 9.42 7.20 -5.12
CA ASN A 10 9.06 8.61 -5.09
C ASN A 10 10.33 9.47 -5.00
N LYS A 11 10.73 10.07 -6.13
CA LYS A 11 11.98 10.82 -6.27
C LYS A 11 12.07 11.96 -5.25
N ALA A 12 10.99 12.73 -5.09
CA ALA A 12 10.95 13.85 -4.17
C ALA A 12 11.06 13.42 -2.70
N ALA A 13 10.45 12.28 -2.34
CA ALA A 13 10.56 11.73 -1.00
C ALA A 13 11.96 11.17 -0.72
N LEU A 14 12.58 10.47 -1.69
CA LEU A 14 13.92 9.92 -1.55
C LEU A 14 14.97 11.00 -1.30
N THR A 15 14.91 12.12 -2.03
CA THR A 15 15.83 13.25 -1.81
C THR A 15 15.73 13.81 -0.40
N LYS A 16 14.54 13.79 0.22
CA LYS A 16 14.32 14.29 1.59
C LYS A 16 14.69 13.27 2.66
N LEU A 17 14.46 11.98 2.41
CA LEU A 17 14.62 10.91 3.40
C LEU A 17 16.09 10.58 3.69
N GLN A 18 17.04 10.99 2.83
CA GLN A 18 18.49 10.79 3.00
C GLN A 18 18.83 9.36 3.48
N LEU A 19 18.29 8.37 2.76
CA LEU A 19 18.41 6.97 3.14
C LEU A 19 19.87 6.51 3.12
N SER A 20 20.28 5.75 4.14
CA SER A 20 21.60 5.12 4.15
C SER A 20 21.72 4.09 3.02
N SER A 21 22.94 3.85 2.56
CA SER A 21 23.23 2.83 1.55
C SER A 21 22.71 1.44 1.95
N ARG A 22 22.79 1.09 3.24
CA ARG A 22 22.22 -0.16 3.78
C ARG A 22 20.70 -0.26 3.58
N ARG A 23 19.95 0.82 3.81
CA ARG A 23 18.49 0.82 3.60
C ARG A 23 18.13 0.73 2.12
N ILE A 24 18.92 1.37 1.26
CA ILE A 24 18.74 1.27 -0.20
C ILE A 24 19.00 -0.17 -0.67
N GLY A 25 20.10 -0.78 -0.21
CA GLY A 25 20.41 -2.19 -0.51
C GLY A 25 19.26 -3.12 -0.11
N PHE A 26 18.75 -2.98 1.12
CA PHE A 26 17.61 -3.76 1.60
C PHE A 26 16.35 -3.60 0.71
N TYR A 27 16.05 -2.37 0.25
CA TYR A 27 14.90 -2.15 -0.65
C TYR A 27 15.10 -2.85 -2.00
N ILE A 28 16.30 -2.78 -2.58
CA ILE A 28 16.61 -3.42 -3.85
C ILE A 28 16.52 -4.95 -3.71
N GLU A 29 17.09 -5.53 -2.66
CA GLU A 29 16.99 -6.97 -2.36
C GLU A 29 15.53 -7.40 -2.20
N THR A 30 14.71 -6.60 -1.52
CA THR A 30 13.28 -6.89 -1.34
C THR A 30 12.51 -6.84 -2.65
N LEU A 31 12.81 -5.89 -3.54
CA LEU A 31 12.19 -5.81 -4.86
C LEU A 31 12.64 -6.98 -5.76
N GLN A 32 13.90 -7.40 -5.65
CA GLN A 32 14.41 -8.57 -6.37
C GLN A 32 13.69 -9.85 -5.92
N ASP A 33 13.53 -10.06 -4.61
CA ASP A 33 12.75 -11.18 -4.07
C ASP A 33 11.28 -11.13 -4.52
N LEU A 34 10.67 -9.94 -4.54
CA LEU A 34 9.29 -9.78 -5.02
C LEU A 34 9.17 -10.13 -6.51
N ASN A 35 10.14 -9.73 -7.33
CA ASN A 35 10.15 -10.02 -8.77
C ASN A 35 10.20 -11.52 -9.09
N ASN A 36 10.74 -12.35 -8.18
CA ASN A 36 10.73 -13.81 -8.33
C ASN A 36 9.33 -14.42 -8.15
N ARG A 37 8.41 -13.70 -7.50
CA ARG A 37 7.08 -14.20 -7.11
C ARG A 37 5.94 -13.54 -7.89
N ARG A 38 6.21 -12.39 -8.52
CA ARG A 38 5.23 -11.61 -9.27
C ARG A 38 5.95 -10.75 -10.31
N ASP A 39 5.35 -10.62 -11.49
CA ASP A 39 5.78 -9.65 -12.49
C ASP A 39 5.81 -8.24 -11.88
N LEU A 40 7.01 -7.69 -11.71
CA LEU A 40 7.26 -6.42 -11.03
C LEU A 40 7.96 -5.44 -11.97
N GLN A 41 7.37 -4.26 -12.09
CA GLN A 41 7.96 -3.12 -12.78
C GLN A 41 8.37 -2.07 -11.76
N VAL A 42 9.60 -1.55 -11.89
CA VAL A 42 10.16 -0.58 -10.96
C VAL A 42 10.49 0.71 -11.69
N PHE A 43 9.97 1.83 -11.18
CA PHE A 43 10.15 3.16 -11.77
C PHE A 43 10.69 4.15 -10.72
N MET A 44 11.23 5.27 -11.21
CA MET A 44 11.68 6.41 -10.41
C MET A 44 10.93 7.66 -10.88
N GLY A 45 10.16 8.30 -10.00
CA GLY A 45 9.31 9.44 -10.40
C GLY A 45 8.32 9.89 -9.33
N ASP A 46 7.16 10.39 -9.75
CA ASP A 46 6.03 10.69 -8.87
C ASP A 46 4.93 9.61 -9.03
N PRO A 47 4.59 8.87 -7.95
CA PRO A 47 3.51 7.87 -8.02
C PRO A 47 2.14 8.46 -8.38
N TYR A 48 1.86 9.73 -8.05
CA TYR A 48 0.57 10.37 -8.39
C TYR A 48 0.48 10.69 -9.88
N GLU A 49 1.60 11.09 -10.50
CA GLU A 49 1.68 11.31 -11.94
C GLU A 49 1.54 9.98 -12.69
N PHE A 50 2.27 8.94 -12.24
CA PHE A 50 2.17 7.60 -12.80
C PHE A 50 0.72 7.09 -12.81
N ALA A 51 0.01 7.22 -11.68
CA ALA A 51 -1.40 6.81 -11.55
C ALA A 51 -2.38 7.68 -12.36
N THR A 52 -1.98 8.89 -12.76
CA THR A 52 -2.80 9.74 -13.65
C THR A 52 -2.63 9.34 -15.12
N GLN A 53 -1.45 8.84 -15.49
CA GLN A 53 -1.11 8.46 -16.86
C GLN A 53 -1.41 6.98 -17.17
N ASN A 54 -1.63 6.15 -16.15
CA ASN A 54 -1.83 4.72 -16.28
C ASN A 54 -3.02 4.27 -15.43
N ASP A 55 -3.80 3.34 -15.95
CA ASP A 55 -4.86 2.68 -15.19
C ASP A 55 -4.25 1.77 -14.13
N VAL A 56 -4.45 2.14 -12.85
CA VAL A 56 -3.88 1.41 -11.71
C VAL A 56 -4.97 0.89 -10.77
N ALA A 57 -4.78 -0.35 -10.32
CA ALA A 57 -5.51 -0.93 -9.21
C ALA A 57 -4.69 -0.78 -7.92
N ILE A 58 -5.25 -0.13 -6.90
CA ILE A 58 -4.55 0.13 -5.63
C ILE A 58 -5.37 -0.37 -4.44
N THR A 59 -4.69 -0.66 -3.34
CA THR A 59 -5.37 -0.89 -2.06
C THR A 59 -5.53 0.43 -1.31
N PHE A 60 -6.74 0.73 -0.86
CA PHE A 60 -7.04 1.92 -0.07
C PHE A 60 -6.15 1.99 1.17
N ALA A 61 -5.53 3.15 1.39
CA ALA A 61 -4.77 3.44 2.60
C ALA A 61 -5.38 4.66 3.31
N PRO A 62 -5.76 4.57 4.60
CA PRO A 62 -6.36 5.68 5.34
C PRO A 62 -5.30 6.71 5.80
N VAL A 63 -4.53 7.25 4.85
CA VAL A 63 -3.47 8.24 5.10
C VAL A 63 -3.73 9.51 4.29
N PRO A 64 -3.35 10.71 4.79
CA PRO A 64 -3.61 11.96 4.08
C PRO A 64 -3.05 12.01 2.66
N SER A 65 -1.91 11.36 2.42
CA SER A 65 -1.27 11.27 1.11
C SER A 65 -2.10 10.51 0.07
N PHE A 66 -2.93 9.55 0.50
CA PHE A 66 -3.77 8.78 -0.42
C PHE A 66 -4.79 9.67 -1.14
N LYS A 67 -5.23 10.77 -0.51
CA LYS A 67 -6.14 11.77 -1.11
C LYS A 67 -5.55 12.49 -2.33
N LYS A 68 -4.24 12.36 -2.58
CA LYS A 68 -3.57 12.98 -3.72
C LYS A 68 -3.72 12.19 -5.02
N PHE A 69 -4.12 10.92 -4.94
CA PHE A 69 -4.49 10.15 -6.13
C PHE A 69 -5.80 10.71 -6.70
N LYS A 70 -5.81 11.04 -7.99
CA LYS A 70 -6.95 11.67 -8.67
C LYS A 70 -7.68 10.73 -9.64
N SER A 71 -6.93 9.85 -10.29
CA SER A 71 -7.42 8.84 -11.22
C SER A 71 -6.94 7.48 -10.74
N LEU A 72 -7.88 6.56 -10.49
CA LEU A 72 -7.61 5.19 -10.09
C LEU A 72 -8.63 4.30 -10.81
N ALA A 73 -8.16 3.26 -11.50
CA ALA A 73 -9.04 2.36 -12.22
C ALA A 73 -9.81 1.44 -11.27
N GLU A 74 -9.14 0.97 -10.20
CA GLU A 74 -9.77 0.14 -9.17
C GLU A 74 -9.20 0.46 -7.79
N VAL A 75 -10.06 0.48 -6.78
CA VAL A 75 -9.67 0.65 -5.37
C VAL A 75 -10.18 -0.53 -4.57
N HIS A 76 -9.25 -1.36 -4.11
CA HIS A 76 -9.56 -2.47 -3.22
C HIS A 76 -9.54 -2.04 -1.75
N PRO A 77 -10.40 -2.61 -0.90
CA PRO A 77 -10.30 -2.38 0.53
C PRO A 77 -9.03 -3.00 1.09
N PHE A 78 -8.46 -2.36 2.11
CA PHE A 78 -7.36 -2.96 2.83
C PHE A 78 -7.87 -4.19 3.61
N PRO A 79 -7.28 -5.39 3.44
CA PRO A 79 -7.92 -6.63 3.89
C PRO A 79 -8.21 -6.68 5.40
N TRP A 80 -7.42 -5.97 6.20
CA TRP A 80 -7.57 -5.88 7.65
C TRP A 80 -8.14 -4.55 8.16
N LEU A 81 -8.52 -3.62 7.28
CA LEU A 81 -9.21 -2.41 7.69
C LEU A 81 -10.64 -2.79 8.10
N ARG A 82 -10.98 -2.45 9.34
CA ARG A 82 -12.29 -2.70 9.95
C ARG A 82 -12.69 -1.47 10.75
N VAL A 83 -13.98 -1.18 10.78
CA VAL A 83 -14.51 -0.10 11.62
C VAL A 83 -14.44 -0.56 13.08
N PRO A 84 -13.77 0.19 13.98
CA PRO A 84 -13.74 -0.16 15.39
C PRO A 84 -15.15 -0.04 15.99
N HIS A 85 -15.48 -0.91 16.94
CA HIS A 85 -16.74 -0.84 17.67
C HIS A 85 -16.49 -0.61 19.18
N ALA A 86 -17.47 -0.02 19.86
CA ALA A 86 -17.45 0.28 21.30
C ALA A 86 -17.70 -0.96 22.20
N GLY A 87 -17.31 -2.15 21.74
CA GLY A 87 -17.51 -3.38 22.50
C GLY A 87 -16.53 -3.51 23.66
N THR A 88 -16.71 -4.55 24.49
CA THR A 88 -15.82 -4.80 25.62
C THR A 88 -14.34 -4.91 25.20
N ILE A 89 -13.47 -4.15 25.87
CA ILE A 89 -12.01 -4.15 25.68
C ILE A 89 -11.26 -4.96 26.75
N ARG A 90 -11.96 -5.81 27.52
CA ARG A 90 -11.35 -6.62 28.58
C ARG A 90 -10.23 -7.54 28.06
N SER A 91 -10.31 -7.96 26.80
CA SER A 91 -9.22 -8.64 26.10
C SER A 91 -9.28 -8.35 24.61
N TYR A 92 -8.12 -8.44 23.93
CA TYR A 92 -8.04 -8.32 22.47
C TYR A 92 -8.98 -9.31 21.77
N THR A 93 -8.98 -10.58 22.19
CA THR A 93 -9.82 -11.63 21.61
C THR A 93 -11.31 -11.32 21.73
N SER A 94 -11.76 -10.88 22.91
CA SER A 94 -13.18 -10.53 23.16
C SER A 94 -13.64 -9.33 22.31
N TRP A 95 -12.74 -8.40 22.01
CA TRP A 95 -13.02 -7.28 21.10
C TRP A 95 -12.97 -7.74 19.63
N ARG A 96 -11.89 -8.39 19.19
CA ARG A 96 -11.63 -8.76 17.79
C ARG A 96 -12.68 -9.69 17.20
N GLN A 97 -13.21 -10.64 17.97
CA GLN A 97 -14.25 -11.58 17.52
C GLN A 97 -15.57 -10.89 17.13
N LYS A 98 -15.82 -9.67 17.63
CA LYS A 98 -17.04 -8.92 17.34
C LYS A 98 -16.92 -8.05 16.09
N ILE A 99 -15.70 -7.81 15.59
CA ILE A 99 -15.45 -7.04 14.37
C ILE A 99 -15.94 -7.76 13.09
N ASP A 100 -15.77 -9.08 12.98
CA ASP A 100 -16.10 -9.82 11.74
C ASP A 100 -17.58 -10.27 11.68
N LYS A 101 -18.39 -10.01 12.72
CA LYS A 101 -19.82 -10.38 12.75
C LYS A 101 -20.74 -9.38 12.05
N SER A 102 -20.24 -8.22 11.61
CA SER A 102 -21.08 -7.16 11.01
C SER A 102 -21.16 -7.19 9.48
N TYR A 103 -20.64 -8.23 8.82
CA TYR A 103 -20.83 -8.42 7.37
C TYR A 103 -22.06 -9.31 7.15
N LYS A 104 -23.23 -8.69 7.08
CA LYS A 104 -24.47 -9.25 6.54
C LYS A 104 -24.99 -8.32 5.47
#